data_AF-A0A395YHG0-F1
#
_entry.id   AF-A0A395YHG0-F1
#
_cell.length_a   1.000
_cell.length_b   1.000
_cell.length_c   1.000
_cell.angle_alpha   90.00
_cell.angle_beta   90.00
_cell.angle_gamma   90.00
#
_symmetry.space_group_name_H-M   'P 1'
#
loop_
_entity.id
_entity.type
_entity.pdbx_description
1 polymer ?
#
loop_
_entity_poly.entity_id
_entity_poly.type
_entity_poly.pdbx_seq_one_letter_code
_entity_poly.pdbx_strand_id
1 'polypeptide(L)' 'MSTKVNEIVMVNGIEVDTDKAQKMMRKIIINEKKNLSTKELDNLKMIRKIKKMIEEEVECY' A
#
# COMPACT_ATOMS: atom_id res chain seq x y z
N MET A 1 18.26 -20.54 2.02
CA MET A 1 17.78 -19.14 2.13
C MET A 1 17.16 -18.79 0.80
N SER A 2 15.84 -18.68 0.71
CA SER A 2 15.17 -18.30 -0.54
C SER A 2 15.36 -16.79 -0.73
N THR A 3 16.25 -16.42 -1.65
CA THR A 3 16.40 -15.05 -2.14
C THR A 3 15.08 -14.64 -2.79
N LYS A 4 14.29 -13.79 -2.11
CA LYS A 4 13.14 -13.15 -2.73
C LYS A 4 13.65 -12.25 -3.85
N VAL A 5 13.37 -12.64 -5.09
CA VAL A 5 13.54 -11.77 -6.26
C VAL A 5 12.42 -10.74 -6.20
N ASN A 6 12.74 -9.46 -6.07
CA ASN A 6 11.75 -8.40 -6.25
C ASN A 6 11.35 -8.40 -7.74
N GLU A 7 10.09 -8.68 -8.01
CA GLU A 7 9.56 -8.67 -9.37
C GLU A 7 9.17 -7.23 -9.76
N ILE A 8 10.03 -6.61 -10.56
CA ILE A 8 9.77 -5.31 -11.17
C ILE A 8 9.08 -5.55 -12.52
N VAL A 9 7.92 -4.96 -12.72
CA VAL A 9 7.16 -5.02 -13.98
C VAL A 9 6.84 -3.63 -14.47
N MET A 10 6.85 -3.49 -15.79
CA MET A 10 6.45 -2.26 -16.48
C MET A 10 4.93 -2.22 -16.61
N VAL A 11 4.30 -1.26 -15.93
CA VAL A 11 2.86 -1.01 -16.03
C VAL A 11 2.66 0.40 -16.57
N ASN A 12 2.09 0.53 -17.77
CA ASN A 12 1.85 1.82 -18.42
C ASN A 12 3.11 2.71 -18.54
N GLY A 13 4.27 2.10 -18.75
CA GLY A 13 5.55 2.82 -18.85
C GLY A 13 6.19 3.18 -17.49
N ILE A 14 5.63 2.71 -16.38
CA ILE A 14 6.14 2.93 -15.03
C ILE A 14 6.73 1.62 -14.50
N GLU A 15 7.94 1.68 -13.96
CA GLU A 15 8.54 0.55 -13.22
C GLU A 15 7.82 0.37 -11.88
N VAL A 16 7.19 -0.79 -11.70
CA VAL A 16 6.44 -1.11 -10.48
C VAL A 16 7.08 -2.32 -9.80
N ASP A 17 7.51 -2.13 -8.56
CA ASP A 17 7.84 -3.23 -7.66
C ASP A 17 6.54 -3.87 -7.16
N THR A 18 6.21 -5.04 -7.71
CA THR A 18 4.97 -5.75 -7.39
C THR A 18 4.92 -6.25 -5.96
N ASP A 19 6.06 -6.60 -5.39
CA ASP A 19 6.14 -7.15 -4.04
C ASP A 19 5.82 -6.03 -3.01
N LYS A 20 6.29 -4.81 -3.26
CA LYS A 20 5.90 -3.61 -2.49
C LYS A 20 4.44 -3.23 -2.72
N ALA A 21 3.99 -3.19 -3.98
CA ALA A 21 2.61 -2.84 -4.32
C ALA A 21 1.60 -3.81 -3.66
N GLN A 22 1.87 -5.12 -3.69
CA GLN A 22 1.03 -6.13 -3.04
C GLN A 22 1.01 -5.98 -1.51
N LYS A 23 2.16 -5.71 -0.88
CA LYS A 23 2.23 -5.47 0.57
C LYS A 23 1.40 -4.25 0.96
N MET A 24 1.52 -3.16 0.21
CA MET A 24 0.76 -1.93 0.43
C MET A 24 -0.74 -2.17 0.26
N MET A 25 -1.15 -2.85 -0.81
CA MET A 25 -2.54 -3.22 -1.06
C MET A 25 -3.13 -4.05 0.10
N ARG A 26 -2.39 -5.04 0.60
CA ARG A 26 -2.82 -5.84 1.78
C ARG A 26 -3.00 -4.98 3.03
N LYS A 27 -2.07 -4.06 3.32
CA LYS A 27 -2.17 -3.12 4.46
C LYS A 27 -3.44 -2.26 4.33
N ILE A 28 -3.74 -1.74 3.14
CA ILE A 28 -4.94 -0.91 2.88
C ILE A 28 -6.22 -1.72 3.16
N ILE A 29 -6.32 -2.94 2.64
CA ILE A 29 -7.50 -3.80 2.84
C ILE A 29 -7.72 -4.11 4.33
N ILE A 30 -6.67 -4.43 5.08
CA ILE A 30 -6.76 -4.71 6.52
C ILE A 30 -7.23 -3.45 7.27
N ASN A 31 -6.67 -2.28 6.94
CA ASN A 31 -7.08 -1.01 7.54
C ASN A 31 -8.54 -0.68 7.24
N GLU A 32 -9.01 -0.90 6.02
CA GLU A 32 -10.40 -0.65 5.66
C GLU A 32 -11.35 -1.61 6.36
N LYS A 33 -11.00 -2.89 6.44
CA LYS A 33 -11.78 -3.88 7.21
C LYS A 33 -11.90 -3.48 8.68
N LYS A 34 -10.81 -3.01 9.29
CA LYS A 34 -10.82 -2.49 10.66
C LYS A 34 -11.73 -1.27 10.75
N ASN A 35 -11.59 -0.32 9.83
CA ASN A 35 -12.40 0.89 9.80
C ASN A 35 -13.90 0.62 9.61
N LEU A 36 -14.28 -0.37 8.81
CA LEU A 36 -15.68 -0.81 8.69
C LEU A 36 -16.27 -1.26 10.04
N SER A 37 -15.45 -1.87 10.90
CA SER A 37 -15.87 -2.29 12.23
C SER A 37 -15.88 -1.17 13.27
N THR A 38 -14.92 -0.23 13.21
CA THR A 38 -14.76 0.83 14.22
C THR A 38 -15.44 2.15 13.85
N LYS A 39 -15.70 2.39 12.55
CA LYS A 39 -16.21 3.64 11.96
C LYS A 39 -15.41 4.89 12.37
N GLU A 40 -14.12 4.72 12.67
CA GLU A 40 -13.25 5.80 13.17
C GLU A 40 -12.84 6.80 12.08
N LEU A 41 -12.73 6.33 10.83
CA LEU A 41 -12.29 7.11 9.69
C LEU A 41 -13.42 7.22 8.67
N ASP A 42 -13.84 8.45 8.41
CA ASP A 42 -14.67 8.77 7.24
C ASP A 42 -13.85 8.63 5.94
N ASN A 43 -14.51 8.52 4.80
CA ASN A 43 -13.90 8.27 3.49
C ASN A 43 -12.74 9.24 3.19
N LEU A 44 -12.90 10.53 3.47
CA LEU A 44 -11.84 11.53 3.27
C LEU A 44 -10.62 11.28 4.16
N LYS A 45 -10.82 10.81 5.40
CA LYS A 45 -9.74 10.48 6.33
C LYS A 45 -9.03 9.19 5.91
N MET A 46 -9.77 8.20 5.40
CA MET A 46 -9.21 6.98 4.81
C MET A 46 -8.31 7.29 3.61
N ILE A 47 -8.76 8.14 2.68
CA ILE A 47 -7.96 8.56 1.52
C ILE A 47 -6.67 9.26 1.96
N ARG A 48 -6.75 10.19 2.93
CA ARG A 48 -5.56 10.87 3.47
C ARG A 48 -4.58 9.88 4.11
N LYS A 49 -5.10 8.88 4.83
CA LYS A 49 -4.28 7.83 5.45
C LYS A 49 -3.57 6.96 4.41
N ILE A 50 -4.27 6.58 3.33
CA ILE A 50 -3.66 5.83 2.22
C ILE A 50 -2.54 6.63 1.56
N LYS A 51 -2.77 7.92 1.27
CA LYS A 51 -1.72 8.80 0.70
C LYS A 51 -0.49 8.87 1.61
N LYS A 52 -0.70 9.08 2.91
CA LYS A 52 0.40 9.11 3.88
C LYS A 52 1.17 7.79 3.94
N MET A 53 0.47 6.65 3.89
CA MET A 53 1.12 5.34 3.84
C MET A 53 1.97 5.15 2.57
N ILE A 54 1.55 5.71 1.43
CA ILE A 54 2.33 5.69 0.20
C ILE A 54 3.57 6.58 0.36
N GLU A 55 3.40 7.81 0.85
CA GLU A 55 4.50 8.76 1.10
C GLU A 55 5.55 8.16 2.04
N GLU A 56 5.14 7.58 3.18
CA GLU A 56 6.05 6.95 4.14
C GLU A 56 6.84 5.77 3.52
N GLU A 57 6.20 4.97 2.66
CA GLU A 57 6.89 3.86 1.98
C GLU A 57 7.82 4.36 0.87
N VAL A 58 7.60 5.55 0.30
CA VAL A 58 8.49 6.19 -0.68
C VAL A 58 9.67 6.88 0.01
N GLU A 59 9.45 7.58 1.14
CA GLU A 59 10.50 8.27 1.91
C GLU A 59 11.48 7.31 2.61
N CYS A 60 11.06 6.06 2.89
CA CYS A 60 11.94 5.04 3.45
C CYS A 60 12.93 4.41 2.44
N TYR A 61 13.08 4.96 1.23
CA TYR A 61 14.03 4.51 0.20
C TYR A 61 15.12 5.53 -0.13
#